data_AF-A0A382H3Z4-F1
#
_entry.id   AF-A0A382H3Z4-F1
#
_cell.length_a   1.000
_cell.length_b   1.000
_cell.length_c   1.000
_cell.angle_alpha   90.00
_cell.angle_beta   90.00
_cell.angle_gamma   90.00
#
_symmetry.space_group_name_H-M   'P 1'
#
loop_
_entity.id
_entity.type
_entity.pdbx_description
1 polymer ?
#
loop_
_entity_poly.entity_id
_entity_poly.type
_entity_poly.pdbx_seq_one_letter_code
_entity_poly.pdbx_strand_id
1 'polypeptide(L)'
;MLASIAFLFLIVSSVNIWVSDLKFAHKTDVHESFDWLGYNTEIAIRKFLRSIVNDESIGLPQIHLYIGEESQQSLLRDIPYSTKEWQKAFMLNNGNIKEIKVNHKGDNPSNWMLYKKSWKIKTKKDEMFGLYRQFNLHPPQYEMFLGEYSSGSIAKRMGVLSPKVQLIELFIND
;
A
#
# COMPACT_ATOMS: atom_id res chain seq x y z
N MET A 1 29.48 -21.15 -17.47
CA MET A 1 28.05 -20.83 -17.72
C MET A 1 27.33 -20.41 -16.44
N LEU A 2 27.26 -21.25 -15.39
CA LEU A 2 26.66 -20.90 -14.10
C LEU A 2 27.27 -19.64 -13.45
N ALA A 3 28.60 -19.53 -13.43
CA ALA A 3 29.29 -18.35 -12.88
C ALA A 3 28.93 -17.05 -13.62
N SER A 4 28.80 -17.10 -14.94
CA SER A 4 28.44 -15.94 -15.77
C SER A 4 26.98 -15.52 -15.55
N ILE A 5 26.06 -16.48 -15.39
CA ILE A 5 24.65 -16.22 -15.06
C ILE A 5 24.53 -15.61 -13.67
N ALA A 6 25.23 -16.16 -12.68
CA ALA A 6 25.25 -15.62 -11.32
C ALA A 6 25.82 -14.20 -11.27
N PHE A 7 26.89 -13.93 -12.03
CA PHE A 7 27.47 -12.60 -12.14
C PHE A 7 26.51 -11.59 -12.76
N LEU A 8 25.81 -11.95 -13.83
CA LEU A 8 24.79 -11.11 -14.45
C LEU A 8 23.65 -10.79 -13.46
N PHE A 9 23.18 -11.80 -12.73
CA PHE A 9 22.14 -11.63 -11.70
C PHE A 9 22.57 -10.65 -10.60
N LEU A 10 23.82 -10.72 -10.14
CA LEU A 10 24.36 -9.79 -9.14
C LEU A 10 24.43 -8.35 -9.67
N ILE A 11 24.85 -8.16 -10.92
CA ILE A 11 24.87 -6.82 -11.55
C ILE A 11 23.46 -6.23 -11.62
N VAL A 12 22.49 -6.99 -12.14
CA VAL A 12 21.10 -6.53 -12.25
C VAL A 12 20.51 -6.20 -10.88
N SER A 13 20.76 -7.05 -9.89
CA SER A 13 20.30 -6.83 -8.52
C SER A 13 20.92 -5.56 -7.91
N SER A 14 22.23 -5.36 -8.10
CA SER A 14 22.93 -4.16 -7.64
C SER A 14 22.35 -2.90 -8.29
N VAL A 15 22.20 -2.88 -9.62
CA VAL A 15 21.62 -1.74 -10.34
C VAL A 15 20.19 -1.43 -9.84
N ASN A 16 19.37 -2.45 -9.61
CA ASN A 16 18.02 -2.26 -9.08
C ASN A 16 18.00 -1.66 -7.66
N ILE A 17 18.95 -2.05 -6.80
CA ILE A 17 19.11 -1.48 -5.46
C ILE A 17 19.47 0.01 -5.58
N TRP A 18 20.49 0.33 -6.39
CA TRP A 18 20.92 1.72 -6.62
C TRP A 18 19.80 2.61 -7.15
N VAL A 19 19.03 2.13 -8.14
CA VAL A 19 17.90 2.88 -8.70
C VAL A 19 16.81 3.11 -7.65
N SER A 20 16.50 2.10 -6.83
CA SER A 20 15.48 2.22 -5.77
C SER A 20 15.90 3.22 -4.70
N ASP A 21 17.18 3.18 -4.32
CA ASP A 21 17.75 4.06 -3.31
C ASP A 21 17.78 5.54 -3.75
N LEU A 22 18.18 5.80 -5.00
CA LEU A 22 18.11 7.15 -5.60
C LEU A 22 16.66 7.64 -5.76
N LYS A 23 15.73 6.74 -6.09
CA LYS A 23 14.34 7.11 -6.31
C LYS A 23 13.62 7.48 -5.02
N PHE A 24 13.96 6.83 -3.91
CA PHE A 24 13.15 6.88 -2.70
C PHE A 24 13.91 7.34 -1.45
N ALA A 25 15.09 6.79 -1.14
CA ALA A 25 15.81 7.10 0.10
C ALA A 25 16.27 8.57 0.13
N HIS A 26 16.74 9.08 -1.00
CA HIS A 26 17.26 10.46 -1.13
C HIS A 26 16.16 11.54 -1.18
N LYS A 27 14.89 11.14 -1.28
CA LYS A 27 13.77 12.10 -1.41
C LYS A 27 13.12 12.43 -0.07
N THR A 28 13.60 11.85 1.01
CA THR A 28 12.95 11.91 2.33
C THR A 28 13.94 11.79 3.47
N ASP A 29 13.54 12.23 4.66
CA ASP A 29 14.38 12.31 5.86
C ASP A 29 14.63 10.95 6.55
N VAL A 30 14.54 9.84 5.80
CA VAL A 30 14.82 8.50 6.34
C VAL A 30 16.32 8.28 6.26
N HIS A 31 16.99 8.43 7.40
CA HIS A 31 18.45 8.36 7.50
C HIS A 31 19.01 6.92 7.63
N GLU A 32 18.15 5.91 7.73
CA GLU A 32 18.56 4.53 7.95
C GLU A 32 18.66 3.76 6.63
N SER A 33 19.71 2.94 6.51
CA SER A 33 19.88 2.03 5.38
C SER A 33 18.76 0.98 5.37
N PHE A 34 18.10 0.81 4.22
CA PHE A 34 17.05 -0.19 4.05
C PHE A 34 17.60 -1.46 3.38
N ASP A 35 17.33 -2.64 3.95
CA ASP A 35 17.70 -3.94 3.35
C ASP A 35 16.77 -4.29 2.17
N TRP A 36 17.06 -3.69 1.02
CA TRP A 36 16.33 -3.94 -0.23
C TRP A 36 16.42 -5.39 -0.68
N LEU A 37 17.55 -6.08 -0.45
CA LEU A 37 17.73 -7.45 -0.90
C LEU A 37 16.84 -8.40 -0.11
N GLY A 38 16.95 -8.38 1.21
CA GLY A 38 16.13 -9.19 2.11
C GLY A 38 14.64 -8.94 1.90
N TYR A 39 14.26 -7.67 1.79
CA TYR A 39 12.87 -7.27 1.53
C TYR A 39 12.32 -7.84 0.21
N ASN A 40 13.07 -7.70 -0.88
CA ASN A 40 12.65 -8.21 -2.19
C ASN A 40 12.58 -9.74 -2.23
N THR A 41 13.52 -10.43 -1.57
CA THR A 41 13.49 -11.89 -1.42
C THR A 41 12.28 -12.34 -0.61
N GLU A 42 11.99 -11.68 0.50
CA GLU A 42 10.82 -11.98 1.33
C GLU A 42 9.51 -11.83 0.53
N ILE A 43 9.35 -10.75 -0.23
CA ILE A 43 8.18 -10.56 -1.08
C ILE A 43 8.06 -11.68 -2.12
N ALA A 44 9.16 -12.03 -2.78
CA ALA A 44 9.16 -13.08 -3.79
C ALA A 44 8.71 -14.43 -3.21
N ILE A 45 9.25 -14.81 -2.05
CA ILE A 45 8.85 -16.03 -1.33
C ILE A 45 7.38 -15.96 -0.92
N ARG A 46 6.92 -14.84 -0.35
CA ARG A 46 5.52 -14.68 0.07
C ARG A 46 4.54 -14.78 -1.09
N LYS A 47 4.88 -14.19 -2.25
CA LYS A 47 4.06 -14.30 -3.48
C LYS A 47 4.01 -15.75 -3.98
N PHE A 48 5.15 -16.43 -3.99
CA PHE A 48 5.22 -17.84 -4.36
C PHE A 48 4.36 -18.71 -3.44
N LEU A 49 4.52 -18.57 -2.12
CA LEU A 49 3.71 -19.33 -1.15
C LEU A 49 2.20 -19.06 -1.31
N ARG A 50 1.79 -17.81 -1.51
CA ARG A 50 0.38 -17.44 -1.77
C ARG A 50 -0.16 -18.04 -3.07
N SER A 51 0.68 -18.18 -4.10
CA SER A 51 0.25 -18.81 -5.36
C SER A 51 -0.03 -20.31 -5.22
N ILE A 52 0.54 -20.96 -4.19
CA ILE A 52 0.35 -22.38 -3.90
C ILE A 52 -0.76 -22.59 -2.87
N VAL A 53 -0.76 -21.75 -1.82
CA VAL A 53 -1.71 -21.78 -0.72
C VAL A 53 -2.64 -20.57 -0.89
N ASN A 54 -3.64 -20.72 -1.77
CA ASN A 54 -4.71 -19.74 -1.92
C ASN A 54 -5.97 -20.30 -1.27
N ASP A 55 -6.39 -19.69 -0.16
CA ASP A 55 -7.70 -19.95 0.44
C ASP A 55 -8.67 -18.89 -0.12
N GLU A 56 -9.71 -19.34 -0.82
CA GLU A 56 -10.75 -18.46 -1.39
C GLU A 56 -11.80 -18.06 -0.34
N SER A 57 -11.66 -18.53 0.91
CA SER A 57 -12.56 -18.15 1.99
C SER A 57 -12.45 -16.65 2.31
N ILE A 58 -13.61 -16.00 2.42
CA ILE A 58 -13.68 -14.57 2.77
C ILE A 58 -13.46 -14.43 4.28
N GLY A 59 -12.30 -13.89 4.68
CA GLY A 59 -11.94 -13.67 6.07
C GLY A 59 -12.38 -12.29 6.59
N LEU A 60 -11.72 -11.23 6.13
CA LEU A 60 -12.03 -9.85 6.51
C LEU A 60 -12.93 -9.16 5.48
N PRO A 61 -13.61 -8.05 5.85
CA PRO A 61 -14.30 -7.22 4.88
C PRO A 61 -13.35 -6.75 3.78
N GLN A 62 -13.74 -6.97 2.53
CA GLN A 62 -12.89 -6.76 1.37
C GLN A 62 -13.19 -5.41 0.70
N ILE A 63 -12.13 -4.73 0.26
CA ILE A 63 -12.22 -3.54 -0.59
C ILE A 63 -11.41 -3.85 -1.85
N HIS A 64 -12.08 -3.79 -3.00
CA HIS A 64 -11.44 -3.98 -4.30
C HIS A 64 -11.33 -2.63 -4.99
N LEU A 65 -10.10 -2.26 -5.38
CA LEU A 65 -9.79 -1.04 -6.11
C LEU A 65 -9.34 -1.38 -7.53
N TYR A 66 -9.86 -0.63 -8.50
CA TYR A 66 -9.43 -0.70 -9.89
C TYR A 66 -8.82 0.64 -10.28
N ILE A 67 -7.54 0.63 -10.61
CA ILE A 67 -6.75 1.82 -10.91
C ILE A 67 -6.08 1.60 -12.25
N GLY A 68 -6.36 2.49 -13.21
CA GLY A 68 -5.74 2.44 -14.53
C GLY A 68 -4.23 2.64 -14.46
N GLU A 69 -3.49 2.05 -15.40
CA GLU A 69 -2.02 2.07 -15.41
C GLU A 69 -1.46 3.50 -15.41
N GLU A 70 -2.02 4.41 -16.23
CA GLU A 70 -1.62 5.82 -16.26
C GLU A 70 -1.79 6.50 -14.88
N SER A 71 -2.89 6.20 -14.19
CA SER A 71 -3.15 6.70 -12.84
C SER A 71 -2.15 6.13 -11.83
N GLN A 72 -1.81 4.84 -11.94
CA GLN A 72 -0.78 4.22 -11.08
C GLN A 72 0.60 4.84 -11.29
N GLN A 73 0.99 5.06 -12.54
CA GLN A 73 2.26 5.70 -12.86
C GLN A 73 2.30 7.15 -12.35
N SER A 74 1.20 7.89 -12.51
CA SER A 74 1.08 9.28 -12.03
C SER A 74 1.22 9.39 -10.51
N LEU A 75 0.71 8.42 -9.73
CA LEU A 75 0.84 8.40 -8.28
C LEU A 75 2.31 8.38 -7.80
N LEU A 76 3.23 7.82 -8.58
CA LEU A 76 4.64 7.63 -8.22
C LEU A 76 5.62 8.46 -9.05
N ARG A 77 5.14 9.33 -9.95
CA ARG A 77 5.96 10.04 -10.94
C ARG A 77 6.92 11.06 -10.30
N ASP A 78 6.42 11.89 -9.39
CA ASP A 78 7.20 12.97 -8.77
C ASP A 78 6.92 13.08 -7.27
N ILE A 79 7.33 12.04 -6.54
CA ILE A 79 7.21 11.99 -5.08
C ILE A 79 8.16 13.03 -4.45
N PRO A 80 7.74 13.81 -3.44
CA PRO A 80 6.47 13.72 -2.71
C PRO A 80 5.31 14.54 -3.29
N TYR A 81 5.50 15.35 -4.33
CA TYR A 81 4.45 16.20 -4.89
C TYR A 81 3.25 15.41 -5.40
N SER A 82 3.48 14.29 -6.08
CA SER A 82 2.42 13.40 -6.56
C SER A 82 1.51 12.87 -5.44
N THR A 83 1.99 12.80 -4.18
CA THR A 83 1.19 12.37 -3.03
C THR A 83 0.12 13.38 -2.59
N LYS A 84 0.06 14.55 -3.25
CA LYS A 84 -0.96 15.60 -3.07
C LYS A 84 -1.98 15.59 -4.20
N GLU A 85 -1.70 14.89 -5.30
CA GLU A 85 -2.55 14.81 -6.48
C GLU A 85 -3.48 13.59 -6.41
N TRP A 86 -4.76 13.83 -6.67
CA TRP A 86 -5.78 12.79 -6.63
C TRP A 86 -5.95 12.18 -8.02
N GLN A 87 -5.78 10.86 -8.11
CA GLN A 87 -5.98 10.11 -9.35
C GLN A 87 -7.35 9.44 -9.38
N LYS A 88 -7.91 9.28 -10.57
CA LYS A 88 -9.20 8.62 -10.78
C LYS A 88 -9.02 7.10 -10.56
N ALA A 89 -9.98 6.49 -9.90
CA ALA A 89 -10.04 5.04 -9.71
C ALA A 89 -11.48 4.60 -9.54
N PHE A 90 -11.68 3.30 -9.42
CA PHE A 90 -12.96 2.70 -9.12
C PHE A 90 -12.85 1.79 -7.91
N MET A 91 -13.96 1.63 -7.18
CA MET A 91 -14.05 0.77 -6.01
C MET A 91 -15.28 -0.12 -6.14
N LEU A 92 -15.11 -1.43 -5.94
CA LEU A 92 -16.23 -2.35 -5.82
C LEU A 92 -16.77 -2.26 -4.39
N ASN A 93 -18.07 -1.95 -4.28
CA ASN A 93 -18.76 -1.94 -3.00
C ASN A 93 -20.15 -2.54 -3.18
N ASN A 94 -20.44 -3.63 -2.46
CA ASN A 94 -21.72 -4.36 -2.53
C ASN A 94 -22.13 -4.70 -3.99
N GLY A 95 -21.19 -5.20 -4.79
CA GLY A 95 -21.43 -5.59 -6.18
C GLY A 95 -21.52 -4.43 -7.18
N ASN A 96 -21.45 -3.17 -6.73
CA ASN A 96 -21.49 -1.99 -7.60
C ASN A 96 -20.12 -1.33 -7.69
N ILE A 97 -19.70 -1.02 -8.91
CA ILE A 97 -18.48 -0.27 -9.19
C ILE A 97 -18.78 1.21 -9.07
N LYS A 98 -18.08 1.91 -8.18
CA LYS A 98 -18.23 3.35 -7.95
C LYS A 98 -16.95 4.07 -8.32
N GLU A 99 -17.09 5.23 -8.94
CA GLU A 99 -15.96 6.11 -9.23
C GLU A 99 -15.50 6.79 -7.93
N ILE A 100 -14.20 6.70 -7.67
CA ILE A 100 -13.54 7.31 -6.53
C ILE A 100 -12.29 8.06 -6.98
N LYS A 101 -11.69 8.78 -6.05
CA LYS A 101 -10.33 9.30 -6.19
C LYS A 101 -9.42 8.63 -5.18
N VAL A 102 -8.22 8.28 -5.61
CA VAL A 102 -7.18 7.66 -4.78
C VAL A 102 -5.92 8.50 -4.79
N ASN A 103 -5.14 8.37 -3.74
CA ASN A 103 -3.83 8.98 -3.60
C ASN A 103 -3.00 8.21 -2.57
N HIS A 104 -1.68 8.24 -2.63
CA HIS A 104 -0.84 7.73 -1.54
C HIS A 104 -0.91 8.63 -0.30
N LYS A 105 -0.74 8.02 0.87
CA LYS A 105 -0.89 8.73 2.15
C LYS A 105 0.38 9.52 2.49
N GLY A 106 0.24 10.84 2.60
CA GLY A 106 1.26 11.75 3.16
C GLY A 106 2.62 11.69 2.46
N ASP A 107 3.60 12.35 3.08
CA ASP A 107 4.94 12.51 2.50
C ASP A 107 5.93 11.43 3.01
N ASN A 108 5.55 10.65 4.03
CA ASN A 108 6.42 9.60 4.61
C ASN A 108 6.62 8.42 3.62
N PRO A 109 7.89 8.04 3.31
CA PRO A 109 8.22 6.94 2.39
C PRO A 109 7.56 5.62 2.69
N SER A 110 7.42 5.25 3.96
CA SER A 110 6.81 3.98 4.35
C SER A 110 5.41 3.79 3.74
N ASN A 111 4.72 4.88 3.41
CA ASN A 111 3.40 4.85 2.78
C ASN A 111 3.44 4.54 1.29
N TRP A 112 4.53 4.78 0.57
CA TRP A 112 4.56 4.67 -0.90
C TRP A 112 5.81 4.00 -1.48
N MET A 113 6.85 3.73 -0.69
CA MET A 113 8.12 3.16 -1.13
C MET A 113 8.03 1.64 -1.27
N LEU A 114 7.45 0.98 -0.27
CA LEU A 114 7.38 -0.48 -0.14
C LEU A 114 6.27 -1.11 -0.98
N TYR A 115 6.31 -2.41 -1.24
CA TYR A 115 5.33 -3.12 -2.07
C TYR A 115 3.88 -2.86 -1.63
N LYS A 116 3.60 -2.93 -0.32
CA LYS A 116 2.31 -2.52 0.25
C LYS A 116 2.31 -1.00 0.45
N LYS A 117 1.39 -0.32 -0.22
CA LYS A 117 1.23 1.14 -0.14
C LYS A 117 0.08 1.49 0.81
N SER A 118 0.17 2.64 1.46
CA SER A 118 -0.94 3.31 2.13
C SER A 118 -1.72 4.17 1.14
N TRP A 119 -3.04 4.15 1.26
CA TRP A 119 -3.98 4.78 0.35
C TRP A 119 -4.90 5.76 1.10
N LYS A 120 -5.16 6.90 0.48
CA LYS A 120 -6.28 7.79 0.79
C LYS A 120 -7.34 7.56 -0.26
N ILE A 121 -8.58 7.34 0.17
CA ILE A 121 -9.73 7.17 -0.72
C ILE A 121 -10.68 8.35 -0.50
N LYS A 122 -11.20 8.89 -1.60
CA LYS A 122 -12.18 9.98 -1.60
C LYS A 122 -13.31 9.64 -2.55
N THR A 123 -14.51 9.55 -2.00
CA THR A 123 -15.74 9.30 -2.77
C THR A 123 -16.33 10.61 -3.30
N LYS A 124 -17.31 10.49 -4.22
CA LYS A 124 -18.23 11.58 -4.52
C LYS A 124 -19.11 11.89 -3.30
N LYS A 125 -19.71 13.09 -3.27
CA LYS A 125 -20.47 13.59 -2.10
C LYS A 125 -21.78 12.82 -1.87
N ASP A 126 -22.39 12.38 -2.96
CA ASP A 126 -23.63 11.61 -3.06
C ASP A 126 -23.40 10.09 -2.97
N GLU A 127 -22.15 9.64 -3.12
CA GLU A 127 -21.77 8.22 -3.08
C GLU A 127 -20.83 7.87 -1.92
N MET A 128 -21.10 8.43 -0.73
CA MET A 128 -20.27 8.21 0.46
C MET A 128 -20.29 6.75 0.93
N PHE A 129 -19.19 6.35 1.60
CA PHE A 129 -19.12 5.06 2.28
C PHE A 129 -19.72 5.21 3.69
N GLY A 130 -21.02 4.90 3.84
CA GLY A 130 -21.77 5.29 5.03
C GLY A 130 -21.80 6.81 5.17
N LEU A 131 -21.26 7.33 6.26
CA LEU A 131 -21.13 8.79 6.50
C LEU A 131 -19.73 9.33 6.15
N TYR A 132 -18.87 8.52 5.54
CA TYR A 132 -17.48 8.86 5.28
C TYR A 132 -17.27 9.17 3.80
N ARG A 133 -16.92 10.43 3.52
CA ARG A 133 -16.48 10.86 2.18
C ARG A 133 -15.01 10.54 1.92
N GLN A 134 -14.20 10.48 2.97
CA GLN A 134 -12.77 10.20 2.90
C GLN A 134 -12.37 9.24 4.01
N PHE A 135 -11.50 8.30 3.68
CA PHE A 135 -10.91 7.37 4.63
C PHE A 135 -9.53 6.92 4.15
N ASN A 136 -8.73 6.40 5.08
CA ASN A 136 -7.37 5.97 4.83
C ASN A 136 -7.26 4.45 5.01
N LEU A 137 -6.57 3.80 4.10
CA LEU A 137 -6.12 2.42 4.22
C LEU A 137 -4.60 2.46 4.40
N HIS A 138 -4.08 1.74 5.38
CA HIS A 138 -2.64 1.62 5.57
C HIS A 138 -2.31 0.17 5.91
N PRO A 139 -1.23 -0.38 5.35
CA PRO A 139 -0.65 -1.57 5.91
C PRO A 139 -0.18 -1.24 7.34
N PRO A 140 -0.26 -2.18 8.27
CA PRO A 140 0.33 -1.98 9.58
C PRO A 140 1.82 -1.71 9.46
N GLN A 141 2.31 -0.70 10.18
CA GLN A 141 3.69 -0.21 10.04
C GLN A 141 4.64 -0.82 11.08
N TYR A 142 4.09 -1.39 12.14
CA TYR A 142 4.84 -2.04 13.22
C TYR A 142 4.60 -3.55 13.24
N GLU A 143 5.58 -4.30 13.75
CA GLU A 143 5.50 -5.76 13.91
C GLU A 143 4.26 -6.18 14.72
N MET A 144 3.84 -5.35 15.67
CA MET A 144 2.58 -5.53 16.40
C MET A 144 1.41 -5.02 15.56
N PHE A 145 0.95 -5.85 14.61
CA PHE A 145 -0.19 -5.59 13.72
C PHE A 145 -1.43 -5.05 14.44
N LEU A 146 -1.67 -5.53 15.67
CA LEU A 146 -2.82 -5.14 16.47
C LEU A 146 -2.62 -3.86 17.27
N GLY A 147 -1.42 -3.31 17.41
CA GLY A 147 -1.17 -2.09 18.19
C GLY A 147 -1.92 -0.88 17.63
N GLU A 148 -1.84 -0.69 16.31
CA GLU A 148 -2.54 0.40 15.61
C GLU A 148 -4.06 0.22 15.65
N TYR A 149 -4.54 -1.01 15.53
CA TYR A 149 -5.97 -1.33 15.62
C TYR A 149 -6.54 -1.19 17.04
N SER A 150 -5.81 -1.72 18.03
CA SER A 150 -6.27 -1.86 19.41
C SER A 150 -6.39 -0.52 20.11
N SER A 151 -5.43 0.40 19.91
CA SER A 151 -5.47 1.73 20.52
C SER A 151 -6.75 2.51 20.20
N GLY A 152 -7.13 2.59 18.91
CA GLY A 152 -8.37 3.24 18.48
C GLY A 152 -9.62 2.54 18.99
N SER A 153 -9.61 1.20 19.00
CA SER A 153 -10.72 0.36 19.51
C SER A 153 -10.92 0.53 21.02
N ILE A 154 -9.85 0.53 21.80
CA ILE A 154 -9.85 0.73 23.26
C ILE A 154 -10.37 2.13 23.59
N ALA A 155 -9.82 3.17 22.96
CA ALA A 155 -10.26 4.56 23.18
C ALA A 155 -11.77 4.71 22.93
N LYS A 156 -12.28 4.10 21.85
CA LYS A 156 -13.71 4.11 21.54
C LYS A 156 -14.55 3.42 22.62
N ARG A 157 -14.10 2.26 23.12
CA ARG A 157 -14.77 1.51 24.20
C ARG A 157 -14.77 2.27 25.53
N MET A 158 -13.77 3.11 25.76
CA MET A 158 -13.68 4.01 26.92
C MET A 158 -14.55 5.26 26.78
N GLY A 159 -15.29 5.42 25.68
CA GLY A 159 -16.11 6.62 25.42
C GLY A 159 -15.30 7.85 24.99
N VAL A 160 -14.01 7.67 24.66
CA VAL A 160 -13.17 8.74 24.13
C VAL A 160 -13.48 8.91 22.65
N LEU A 161 -13.58 10.16 22.19
CA LEU A 161 -13.72 10.47 20.78
C LEU A 161 -12.46 10.00 20.02
N SER A 162 -12.60 8.92 19.27
CA SER A 162 -11.50 8.33 18.51
C SER A 162 -11.91 7.95 17.07
N PRO A 163 -10.95 7.82 16.14
CA PRO A 163 -11.23 7.33 14.80
C PRO A 163 -11.81 5.90 14.84
N LYS A 164 -12.75 5.60 13.94
CA LYS A 164 -13.19 4.22 13.73
C LYS A 164 -12.11 3.47 12.94
N VAL A 165 -11.47 2.50 13.58
CA VAL A 165 -10.46 1.62 12.96
C VAL A 165 -11.05 0.24 12.71
N GLN A 166 -10.76 -0.33 11.54
CA GLN A 166 -11.26 -1.63 11.11
C GLN A 166 -10.18 -2.35 10.30
N LEU A 167 -10.00 -3.65 10.55
CA LEU A 167 -9.18 -4.52 9.72
C LEU A 167 -9.96 -4.92 8.47
N ILE A 168 -9.31 -4.81 7.30
CA ILE A 168 -9.88 -5.09 5.99
C ILE A 168 -8.85 -5.82 5.12
N GLU A 169 -9.33 -6.48 4.08
CA GLU A 169 -8.52 -6.96 2.97
C GLU A 169 -8.62 -5.96 1.82
N LEU A 170 -7.47 -5.58 1.26
CA LEU A 170 -7.39 -4.65 0.13
C LEU A 170 -6.84 -5.39 -1.09
N PHE A 171 -7.61 -5.31 -2.16
CA PHE A 171 -7.34 -5.89 -3.47
C PHE A 171 -7.19 -4.77 -4.50
N ILE A 172 -6.21 -4.90 -5.39
CA ILE A 172 -5.86 -3.85 -6.38
C ILE A 172 -5.64 -4.52 -7.73
N ASN A 173 -6.53 -4.24 -8.68
CA ASN A 173 -6.51 -4.82 -10.02
C ASN A 173 -6.41 -6.36 -10.00
N ASP A 174 -7.17 -6.96 -9.08
CA ASP A 174 -7.31 -8.40 -8.90
C ASP A 174 -8.02 -9.11 -10.06
#